data_AF-A0A135UYV2-F1
#
_entry.id   AF-A0A135UYV2-F1
#
_cell.length_a   1.000
_cell.length_b   1.000
_cell.length_c   1.000
_cell.angle_alpha   90.00
_cell.angle_beta   90.00
_cell.angle_gamma   90.00
#
_symmetry.space_group_name_H-M   'P 1'
#
loop_
_entity.id
_entity.type
_entity.pdbx_description
1 polymer ?
#
loop_
_entity_poly.entity_id
_entity_poly.type
_entity_poly.pdbx_seq_one_letter_code
_entity_poly.pdbx_strand_id
1 'polypeptide(L)'
;MKFSSISVTLITIFGLAAASPQRGGSRQQQAADKKALQDLAGTDVDPNLENGTRLLSNGQGQCVAVSGRAVCSDSSGATLRGN
;
A
#
# COMPACT_ATOMS: atom_id res chain seq x y z
N MET A 1 -41.50 42.24 16.62
CA MET A 1 -40.27 42.14 17.43
C MET A 1 -39.44 40.98 16.89
N LYS A 2 -38.12 41.20 16.85
CA LYS A 2 -37.10 40.44 16.10
C LYS A 2 -36.24 39.65 17.10
N PHE A 3 -36.12 38.34 16.93
CA PHE A 3 -35.06 37.49 17.51
C PHE A 3 -34.89 36.32 16.52
N SER A 4 -33.98 36.36 15.54
CA SER A 4 -32.52 36.18 15.67
C SER A 4 -32.16 35.13 16.71
N SER A 5 -31.84 33.91 16.27
CA SER A 5 -30.65 33.19 16.74
C SER A 5 -30.31 31.97 15.86
N ILE A 6 -29.36 32.23 14.95
CA ILE A 6 -28.15 31.44 14.67
C ILE A 6 -28.35 29.95 14.31
N SER A 7 -28.28 29.71 13.01
CA SER A 7 -28.04 28.43 12.34
C SER A 7 -26.79 27.73 12.88
N VAL A 8 -26.94 26.56 13.47
CA VAL A 8 -25.80 25.68 13.78
C VAL A 8 -25.43 24.94 12.50
N THR A 9 -24.50 25.51 11.74
CA THR A 9 -23.84 24.84 10.62
C THR A 9 -23.07 23.66 11.18
N LEU A 10 -23.63 22.45 11.03
CA LEU A 10 -22.94 21.21 11.36
C LEU A 10 -21.87 20.99 10.28
N ILE A 11 -20.66 21.49 10.53
CA ILE A 11 -19.48 21.19 9.73
C ILE A 11 -19.11 19.75 10.04
N THR A 12 -19.69 18.78 9.32
CA THR A 12 -19.16 17.43 9.29
C THR A 12 -17.87 17.47 8.50
N ILE A 13 -16.78 17.62 9.26
CA ILE A 13 -15.41 17.57 8.80
C ILE A 13 -15.28 16.32 7.94
N PHE A 14 -14.94 16.54 6.66
CA PHE A 14 -14.44 15.54 5.74
C PHE A 14 -13.20 14.93 6.38
N GLY A 15 -13.40 13.91 7.21
CA GLY A 15 -12.35 13.00 7.62
C GLY A 15 -11.96 12.24 6.38
N LEU A 16 -10.99 12.77 5.61
CA LEU A 16 -10.16 11.92 4.78
C LEU A 16 -9.53 10.91 5.74
N ALA A 17 -10.19 9.77 5.89
CA ALA A 17 -9.53 8.55 6.28
C ALA A 17 -8.53 8.27 5.16
N ALA A 18 -7.36 8.92 5.25
CA ALA A 18 -6.14 8.31 4.80
C ALA A 18 -6.10 6.99 5.58
N ALA A 19 -6.61 5.94 4.94
CA ALA A 19 -6.45 4.58 5.39
C ALA A 19 -4.94 4.30 5.37
N SER A 20 -4.25 4.78 6.41
CA SER A 20 -2.99 4.22 6.82
C SER A 20 -3.26 2.71 6.91
N PRO A 21 -2.53 1.85 6.20
CA PRO A 21 -2.80 0.42 6.22
C PRO A 21 -2.80 -0.02 7.69
N GLN A 22 -3.99 -0.28 8.22
CA GLN A 22 -4.16 -0.69 9.60
C GLN A 22 -3.36 -1.97 9.73
N ARG A 23 -2.37 -1.94 10.62
CA ARG A 23 -1.44 -3.02 10.97
C ARG A 23 -2.17 -4.16 11.71
N GLY A 24 -3.36 -4.52 11.20
CA GLY A 24 -4.38 -5.38 11.77
C GLY A 24 -5.29 -5.96 10.67
N GLY A 25 -4.75 -6.19 9.47
CA GLY A 25 -5.42 -7.03 8.48
C GLY A 25 -5.61 -8.44 9.02
N SER A 26 -6.75 -9.06 8.69
CA SER A 26 -7.03 -10.47 9.02
C SER A 26 -5.86 -11.37 8.60
N ARG A 27 -5.66 -12.53 9.24
CA ARG A 27 -4.58 -13.48 8.87
C ARG A 27 -4.61 -13.82 7.38
N GLN A 28 -5.78 -13.82 6.76
CA GLN A 28 -5.96 -13.99 5.32
C GLN A 28 -5.37 -12.84 4.50
N GLN A 29 -5.57 -11.58 4.90
CA GLN A 29 -4.94 -10.44 4.21
C GLN A 29 -3.42 -10.50 4.31
N GLN A 30 -2.87 -10.81 5.49
CA GLN A 30 -1.42 -10.94 5.65
C GLN A 30 -0.83 -12.06 4.78
N ALA A 31 -1.56 -13.18 4.64
CA ALA A 31 -1.17 -14.28 3.76
C ALA A 31 -1.27 -13.88 2.28
N ALA A 32 -2.35 -13.20 1.88
CA ALA A 32 -2.54 -12.71 0.51
C ALA A 32 -1.49 -11.65 0.14
N ASP A 33 -1.17 -10.74 1.06
CA ASP A 33 -0.14 -9.73 0.90
C ASP A 33 1.25 -10.35 0.73
N LYS A 34 1.56 -11.38 1.52
CA LYS A 34 2.80 -12.15 1.39
C LYS A 34 2.84 -12.94 0.08
N LYS A 35 1.70 -13.52 -0.33
CA LYS A 35 1.56 -14.26 -1.59
C LYS A 35 1.80 -13.32 -2.78
N ALA A 36 1.20 -12.13 -2.78
CA ALA A 36 1.40 -11.12 -3.82
C ALA A 36 2.88 -10.67 -3.92
N LEU A 37 3.55 -10.47 -2.78
CA LEU A 37 4.99 -10.19 -2.76
C LEU A 37 5.83 -11.32 -3.36
N GLN A 38 5.47 -12.58 -3.09
CA GLN A 38 6.19 -13.74 -3.63
C GLN A 38 5.92 -13.95 -5.11
N ASP A 39 4.66 -13.82 -5.54
CA ASP A 39 4.27 -13.96 -6.95
C ASP A 39 4.85 -12.84 -7.81
N LEU A 40 5.06 -11.66 -7.23
CA LEU A 40 5.68 -10.54 -7.95
C LEU A 40 7.21 -10.57 -7.83
N ALA A 41 7.80 -11.28 -6.87
CA ALA A 41 9.25 -11.37 -6.81
C ALA A 41 9.79 -12.15 -8.01
N GLY A 42 10.85 -11.64 -8.63
CA GLY A 42 11.54 -12.31 -9.73
C GLY A 42 10.79 -12.34 -11.07
N THR A 43 9.57 -11.81 -11.14
CA THR A 43 8.83 -11.68 -12.40
C THR A 43 9.44 -10.62 -13.30
N ASP A 44 9.31 -10.83 -14.61
CA ASP A 44 9.65 -9.83 -15.60
C ASP A 44 8.66 -8.67 -15.51
N VAL A 45 9.20 -7.46 -15.45
CA VAL A 45 8.45 -6.21 -15.48
C VAL A 45 8.88 -5.40 -16.69
N ASP A 46 8.14 -4.34 -17.01
CA ASP A 46 8.47 -3.48 -18.14
C ASP A 46 9.95 -3.05 -18.06
N PRO A 47 10.78 -3.37 -19.06
CA PRO A 47 12.19 -3.01 -19.07
C PRO A 47 12.40 -1.49 -19.19
N ASN A 48 11.37 -0.72 -19.55
CA ASN A 48 11.41 0.74 -19.60
C ASN A 48 11.06 1.39 -18.25
N LEU A 49 10.65 0.62 -17.24
CA LEU A 49 10.43 1.17 -15.90
C LEU A 49 11.76 1.59 -15.28
N GLU A 50 11.78 2.77 -14.64
CA GLU A 50 12.97 3.25 -13.95
C GLU A 50 13.33 2.32 -12.78
N ASN A 51 14.62 2.08 -12.59
CA ASN A 51 15.09 1.28 -11.46
C ASN A 51 14.68 1.93 -10.13
N GLY A 52 14.05 1.14 -9.26
CA GLY A 52 13.48 1.62 -8.00
C GLY A 52 11.99 1.97 -8.09
N THR A 53 11.37 1.90 -9.28
CA THR A 53 9.93 2.12 -9.42
C THR A 53 9.16 1.14 -8.55
N ARG A 54 8.32 1.65 -7.64
CA ARG A 54 7.54 0.82 -6.73
C ARG A 54 6.40 0.12 -7.47
N LEU A 55 6.44 -1.20 -7.48
CA LEU A 55 5.46 -2.06 -8.15
C LEU A 55 4.34 -2.49 -7.20
N LEU A 56 4.72 -2.79 -5.96
CA LEU A 56 3.81 -3.22 -4.90
C LEU A 56 4.34 -2.72 -3.57
N SER A 57 3.47 -2.25 -2.68
CA SER A 57 3.84 -1.94 -1.30
C SER A 57 2.64 -2.17 -0.41
N ASN A 58 2.77 -3.08 0.55
CA ASN A 58 1.72 -3.46 1.47
C ASN A 58 2.28 -3.61 2.89
N GLY A 59 1.44 -4.03 3.84
CA GLY A 59 1.85 -4.19 5.24
C GLY A 59 2.92 -5.27 5.47
N GLN A 60 3.18 -6.14 4.48
CA GLN A 60 4.13 -7.24 4.59
C GLN A 60 5.47 -6.95 3.93
N GLY A 61 5.58 -5.90 3.09
CA GLY A 61 6.80 -5.60 2.33
C GLY A 61 6.57 -4.68 1.12
N GLN A 62 7.57 -4.61 0.24
CA GLN A 62 7.50 -3.85 -1.00
C GLN A 62 8.27 -4.52 -2.15
N CYS A 63 7.85 -4.26 -3.38
CA CYS A 63 8.52 -4.64 -4.62
C CYS A 63 8.89 -3.41 -5.43
N VAL A 64 10.09 -3.45 -6.02
CA VAL A 64 10.60 -2.42 -6.92
C VAL A 64 11.08 -3.03 -8.22
N ALA A 65 10.97 -2.30 -9.33
CA ALA A 65 11.55 -2.69 -10.60
C ALA A 65 13.07 -2.49 -10.55
N VAL A 66 13.84 -3.50 -10.93
CA VAL A 66 15.30 -3.46 -11.07
C VAL A 66 15.68 -4.26 -12.32
N SER A 67 16.26 -3.57 -13.30
CA SER A 67 16.78 -4.16 -14.53
C SER A 67 15.75 -5.04 -15.27
N GLY A 68 14.50 -4.56 -15.38
CA GLY A 68 13.41 -5.29 -16.03
C GLY A 68 12.85 -6.46 -15.21
N ARG A 69 13.22 -6.58 -13.92
CA ARG A 69 12.66 -7.57 -13.00
C ARG A 69 12.12 -6.94 -11.74
N ALA A 70 11.14 -7.58 -11.13
CA ALA A 70 10.63 -7.18 -9.84
C ALA A 70 11.50 -7.75 -8.71
N VAL A 71 12.04 -6.87 -7.87
CA VAL A 71 12.79 -7.21 -6.66
C VAL A 71 11.95 -6.84 -5.45
N CYS A 72 11.52 -7.86 -4.71
CA CYS A 72 10.68 -7.69 -3.54
C CYS A 72 11.47 -7.87 -2.24
N SER A 73 11.10 -7.12 -1.21
CA SER A 73 11.64 -7.23 0.14
C SER A 73 10.48 -7.28 1.14
N ASP A 74 10.57 -8.15 2.13
CA ASP A 74 9.59 -8.18 3.21
C ASP A 74 9.79 -7.03 4.21
N SER A 75 8.88 -6.90 5.17
CA SER A 75 8.89 -5.88 6.22
C SER A 75 10.09 -5.94 7.18
N SER A 76 10.83 -7.05 7.18
CA SER A 76 12.11 -7.24 7.88
C SER A 76 13.32 -6.81 7.03
N GLY A 77 13.10 -6.44 5.77
CA GLY A 77 14.15 -6.05 4.82
C GLY A 77 14.83 -7.22 4.10
N ALA A 78 14.35 -8.45 4.28
CA ALA A 78 14.90 -9.59 3.55
C ALA A 78 14.36 -9.61 2.12
N THR A 79 15.28 -9.74 1.14
CA THR A 79 14.90 -9.87 -0.27
C THR A 79 14.22 -11.21 -0.51
N LEU A 80 13.03 -11.15 -1.08
CA LEU A 80 12.26 -12.31 -1.51
C LEU A 80 12.81 -12.75 -2.86
N ARG A 81 13.24 -14.01 -2.96
CA ARG A 81 13.49 -14.64 -4.25
C ARG A 81 12.16 -15.09 -4.83
N GLY A 82 11.89 -14.64 -6.05
CA GLY A 82 10.81 -15.16 -6.88
C GLY A 82 10.88 -16.67 -7.01
N ASN A 83 9.72 -17.28 -7.24
CA ASN A 83 9.60 -18.71 -7.53
C ASN A 83 9.82 -18.97 -9.02
#